data_AF-A0A931Y730-F1
#
_entry.id   AF-A0A931Y730-F1
#
_cell.length_a   1.000
_cell.length_b   1.000
_cell.length_c   1.000
_cell.angle_alpha   90.00
_cell.angle_beta   90.00
_cell.angle_gamma   90.00
#
_symmetry.space_group_name_H-M   'P 1'
#
loop_
_entity.id
_entity.type
_entity.pdbx_description
1 polymer ?
#
loop_
_entity_poly.entity_id
_entity_poly.type
_entity_poly.pdbx_seq_one_letter_code
_entity_poly.pdbx_strand_id
1 'polypeptide(L)'
;MDKNRFTKSERKELRRLAGLSYEREMANALESLEEDFKRWRKNKITAFEMNEIIHRFHNGIARDLWSFYTTRHTELNVKHAIAEGIILETEISPGILEKLK
;
A
#
# COMPACT_ATOMS: atom_id res chain seq x y z
N MET A 1 17.64 -6.74 -9.06
CA MET A 1 17.34 -7.37 -7.75
C MET A 1 18.09 -8.68 -7.69
N ASP A 2 19.09 -8.77 -6.83
CA ASP A 2 19.93 -9.95 -6.72
C ASP A 2 19.18 -11.06 -5.99
N LYS A 3 18.56 -11.97 -6.76
CA LYS A 3 17.69 -13.05 -6.24
C LYS A 3 18.43 -13.97 -5.26
N ASN A 4 19.76 -13.94 -5.24
CA ASN A 4 20.60 -14.77 -4.39
C ASN A 4 20.71 -14.29 -2.93
N ARG A 5 20.33 -13.05 -2.61
CA ARG A 5 20.43 -12.54 -1.23
C ARG A 5 19.37 -13.10 -0.27
N PHE A 6 18.19 -13.41 -0.81
CA PHE A 6 17.08 -13.97 -0.03
C PHE A 6 16.91 -15.46 -0.31
N THR A 7 16.67 -16.25 0.72
CA THR A 7 16.29 -17.66 0.59
C THR A 7 14.89 -17.81 -0.03
N LYS A 8 14.51 -19.04 -0.40
CA LYS A 8 13.17 -19.30 -0.96
C LYS A 8 12.05 -18.93 0.01
N SER A 9 12.22 -19.22 1.30
CA SER A 9 11.25 -18.87 2.35
C SER A 9 11.19 -17.37 2.56
N GLU A 10 12.32 -16.67 2.63
CA GLU A 10 12.37 -15.21 2.77
C GLU A 10 11.70 -14.50 1.59
N ARG A 11 11.91 -14.96 0.35
CA ARG A 11 11.21 -14.42 -0.81
C ARG A 11 9.70 -14.65 -0.77
N LYS A 12 9.24 -15.77 -0.20
CA LYS A 12 7.80 -16.02 0.02
C LYS A 12 7.25 -15.03 1.04
N GLU A 13 8.00 -14.79 2.09
CA GLU A 13 7.61 -13.84 3.13
C GLU A 13 7.60 -12.40 2.64
N LEU A 14 8.59 -11.97 1.85
CA LEU A 14 8.58 -10.64 1.21
C LEU A 14 7.35 -10.42 0.33
N ARG A 15 6.90 -11.45 -0.40
CA ARG A 15 5.65 -11.36 -1.17
C ARG A 15 4.42 -11.22 -0.27
N ARG A 16 4.38 -11.95 0.84
CA ARG A 16 3.30 -11.85 1.83
C ARG A 16 3.26 -10.46 2.44
N LEU A 17 4.42 -9.93 2.86
CA LEU A 17 4.56 -8.59 3.42
C LEU A 17 4.16 -7.53 2.41
N ALA A 18 4.65 -7.59 1.16
CA ALA A 18 4.25 -6.64 0.11
C ALA A 18 2.73 -6.67 -0.15
N GLY A 19 2.10 -7.85 -0.12
CA GLY A 19 0.64 -7.97 -0.23
C GLY A 19 -0.09 -7.34 0.95
N LEU A 20 0.39 -7.56 2.18
CA LEU A 20 -0.16 -6.95 3.39
C LEU A 20 -0.02 -5.42 3.37
N SER A 21 1.15 -4.90 2.95
CA SER A 21 1.39 -3.48 2.79
C SER A 21 0.39 -2.86 1.82
N TYR A 22 0.21 -3.51 0.66
CA TYR A 22 -0.73 -3.04 -0.36
C TYR A 22 -2.16 -2.97 0.18
N GLU A 23 -2.61 -4.00 0.88
CA GLU A 23 -3.94 -4.03 1.49
C GLU A 23 -4.14 -2.90 2.49
N ARG A 24 -3.16 -2.66 3.38
CA ARG A 24 -3.23 -1.59 4.39
C ARG A 24 -3.23 -0.21 3.76
N GLU A 25 -2.38 0.06 2.78
CA GLU A 25 -2.38 1.36 2.10
C GLU A 25 -3.68 1.61 1.31
N MET A 26 -4.21 0.57 0.66
CA MET A 26 -5.51 0.66 0.00
C MET A 26 -6.62 0.93 1.01
N ALA A 27 -6.59 0.30 2.19
CA ALA A 27 -7.55 0.56 3.26
C ALA A 27 -7.47 2.02 3.74
N ASN A 28 -6.28 2.55 4.01
CA ASN A 28 -6.09 3.95 4.40
C ASN A 28 -6.61 4.93 3.32
N ALA A 29 -6.36 4.63 2.04
CA ALA A 29 -6.87 5.43 0.94
C ALA A 29 -8.41 5.38 0.85
N LEU A 30 -9.01 4.22 1.11
CA LEU A 30 -10.46 4.05 1.17
C LEU A 30 -11.10 4.75 2.38
N GLU A 31 -10.42 4.80 3.53
CA GLU A 31 -10.88 5.59 4.68
C GLU A 31 -10.98 7.07 4.32
N SER A 32 -9.99 7.62 3.61
CA SER A 32 -10.04 9.00 3.11
C SER A 32 -11.23 9.22 2.16
N LEU A 33 -11.50 8.27 1.26
CA LEU A 33 -12.67 8.34 0.38
C LEU A 33 -14.00 8.25 1.16
N GLU A 34 -14.04 7.47 2.24
CA GLU A 34 -15.19 7.33 3.11
C GLU A 34 -15.52 8.62 3.87
N GLU A 35 -14.50 9.40 4.26
CA GLU A 35 -14.67 10.76 4.80
C GLU A 35 -15.34 11.70 3.79
N ASP A 36 -14.96 11.63 2.51
CA ASP A 36 -15.60 12.42 1.46
C ASP A 36 -17.07 12.01 1.23
N PHE A 37 -17.37 10.71 1.29
CA PHE A 37 -18.76 10.24 1.30
C PHE A 37 -19.55 10.78 2.51
N LYS A 38 -18.93 10.88 3.69
CA LYS A 38 -19.55 11.51 4.87
C LYS A 38 -19.82 13.00 4.63
N ARG A 39 -18.92 13.73 3.96
CA ARG A 39 -19.11 15.14 3.59
C ARG A 39 -20.26 15.32 2.60
N TRP A 40 -20.34 14.48 1.57
CA TRP A 40 -21.44 14.48 0.61
C TRP A 40 -22.80 14.25 1.29
N ARG A 41 -22.90 13.23 2.16
CA ARG A 41 -24.14 12.94 2.93
C ARG A 41 -24.59 14.08 3.84
N LYS A 42 -23.67 14.97 4.23
CA LYS A 42 -23.95 16.18 5.02
C LYS A 42 -24.18 17.42 4.15
N ASN A 43 -24.38 17.24 2.83
CA ASN A 43 -24.53 18.31 1.83
C ASN A 43 -23.36 19.32 1.85
N LYS A 44 -22.15 18.89 2.24
CA LYS A 44 -20.95 19.75 2.27
C LYS A 44 -20.23 19.81 0.93
N ILE A 45 -20.46 18.81 0.07
CA ILE A 45 -20.04 18.76 -1.32
C ILE A 45 -21.21 18.22 -2.14
N THR A 46 -21.25 18.59 -3.41
CA THR A 46 -22.24 18.15 -4.39
C THR A 46 -21.95 16.72 -4.87
N ALA A 47 -22.94 16.10 -5.52
CA ALA A 47 -22.75 14.81 -6.17
C ALA A 47 -21.69 14.87 -7.31
N PHE A 48 -21.59 16.01 -8.02
CA PHE A 48 -20.56 16.21 -9.05
C PHE A 48 -19.16 16.24 -8.44
N GLU A 49 -18.96 16.97 -7.34
CA GLU A 49 -17.67 17.00 -6.63
C GLU A 49 -17.30 15.62 -6.09
N MET A 50 -18.26 14.88 -5.53
CA MET A 50 -18.03 13.51 -5.08
C MET A 50 -17.64 12.57 -6.24
N ASN A 51 -18.31 12.68 -7.39
CA ASN A 51 -17.97 11.91 -8.58
C ASN A 51 -16.54 12.18 -9.06
N GLU A 52 -16.11 13.45 -9.06
CA GLU A 52 -14.74 13.83 -9.41
C GLU A 52 -13.71 13.27 -8.40
N ILE A 53 -14.04 13.24 -7.10
CA ILE A 53 -13.20 12.60 -6.08
C ILE A 53 -13.04 11.10 -6.37
N ILE A 54 -14.14 10.40 -6.68
CA ILE A 54 -14.11 8.96 -7.03
C ILE A 54 -13.25 8.73 -8.27
N HIS A 55 -13.36 9.57 -9.30
CA HIS A 55 -12.52 9.47 -10.49
C HIS A 55 -11.03 9.69 -10.17
N ARG A 56 -10.69 10.67 -9.34
CA ARG A 56 -9.30 10.90 -8.90
C ARG A 56 -8.76 9.73 -8.07
N PHE A 57 -9.58 9.17 -7.17
CA PHE A 57 -9.21 7.99 -6.40
C PHE A 57 -8.92 6.81 -7.33
N HIS A 58 -9.82 6.50 -8.25
CA HIS A 58 -9.68 5.34 -9.13
C HIS A 58 -8.53 5.50 -10.13
N ASN A 59 -8.43 6.64 -10.80
CA ASN A 59 -7.44 6.87 -11.87
C ASN A 59 -6.05 7.26 -11.36
N GLY A 60 -5.96 7.80 -10.13
CA GLY A 60 -4.71 8.15 -9.47
C GLY A 60 -4.37 7.15 -8.38
N ILE A 61 -4.82 7.42 -7.16
CA ILE A 61 -4.39 6.72 -5.93
C ILE A 61 -4.43 5.18 -6.07
N ALA A 62 -5.59 4.62 -6.43
CA ALA A 62 -5.74 3.17 -6.53
C ALA A 62 -4.89 2.58 -7.66
N ARG A 63 -4.76 3.30 -8.78
CA ARG A 63 -3.94 2.91 -9.92
C ARG A 63 -2.45 2.93 -9.57
N ASP A 64 -2.00 3.95 -8.86
CA ASP A 64 -0.61 4.14 -8.47
C ASP A 64 -0.19 3.06 -7.46
N LEU A 65 -1.03 2.78 -6.46
CA LEU A 65 -0.81 1.68 -5.52
C LEU A 65 -0.76 0.33 -6.25
N TRP A 66 -1.72 0.06 -7.15
CA TRP A 66 -1.70 -1.16 -7.95
C TRP A 66 -0.42 -1.29 -8.76
N SER A 67 0.00 -0.20 -9.44
CA SER A 67 1.19 -0.20 -10.26
C SER A 67 2.44 -0.47 -9.41
N PHE A 68 2.57 0.19 -8.25
CA PHE A 68 3.69 0.03 -7.35
C PHE A 68 3.80 -1.42 -6.83
N TYR A 69 2.69 -1.99 -6.36
CA TYR A 69 2.65 -3.30 -5.69
C TYR A 69 2.61 -4.52 -6.62
N THR A 70 2.14 -4.36 -7.85
CA THR A 70 2.15 -5.46 -8.83
C THR A 70 3.46 -5.58 -9.61
N THR A 71 4.36 -4.61 -9.47
CA THR A 71 5.72 -4.76 -10.00
C THR A 71 6.48 -5.89 -9.29
N ARG A 72 7.48 -6.48 -9.95
CA ARG A 72 8.29 -7.58 -9.38
C ARG A 72 9.35 -7.11 -8.36
N HIS A 73 9.14 -5.97 -7.70
CA HIS A 73 10.12 -5.29 -6.83
C HIS A 73 9.79 -5.42 -5.33
N THR A 74 9.37 -6.60 -4.88
CA THR A 74 8.88 -6.86 -3.50
C THR A 74 9.76 -6.33 -2.37
N GLU A 75 11.08 -6.30 -2.56
CA GLU A 75 12.00 -5.68 -1.60
C GLU A 75 11.75 -4.18 -1.44
N LEU A 76 11.63 -3.45 -2.55
CA LEU A 76 11.34 -2.01 -2.54
C LEU A 76 9.98 -1.73 -1.93
N ASN A 77 8.97 -2.53 -2.26
CA ASN A 77 7.63 -2.42 -1.68
C ASN A 77 7.66 -2.51 -0.16
N VAL A 78 8.37 -3.51 0.39
CA VAL A 78 8.46 -3.68 1.84
C VAL A 78 9.30 -2.58 2.49
N LYS A 79 10.41 -2.13 1.87
CA LYS A 79 11.19 -0.99 2.39
C LYS A 79 10.35 0.30 2.46
N HIS A 80 9.56 0.58 1.42
CA HIS A 80 8.63 1.70 1.41
C HIS A 80 7.61 1.58 2.54
N ALA A 81 6.96 0.42 2.68
CA ALA A 81 5.97 0.20 3.72
C ALA A 81 6.52 0.35 5.15
N ILE A 82 7.79 -0.01 5.39
CA ILE A 82 8.47 0.23 6.67
C ILE A 82 8.69 1.74 6.88
N ALA A 83 9.20 2.44 5.86
CA ALA A 83 9.48 3.87 5.93
C ALA A 83 8.22 4.70 6.18
N GLU A 84 7.09 4.31 5.58
CA GLU A 84 5.78 4.95 5.76
C GLU A 84 5.04 4.45 7.03
N GLY A 85 5.62 3.51 7.79
CA GLY A 85 4.99 2.96 9.00
C GLY A 85 3.76 2.09 8.75
N ILE A 86 3.52 1.66 7.51
CA ILE A 86 2.42 0.76 7.11
C ILE A 86 2.62 -0.65 7.68
N ILE A 87 3.89 -1.09 7.73
CA ILE A 87 4.31 -2.30 8.43
C ILE A 87 5.38 -1.92 9.45
N LEU A 88 5.25 -2.44 10.67
CA LEU A 88 6.24 -2.23 11.71
C LEU A 88 7.40 -3.22 11.58
N GLU A 89 8.62 -2.80 11.95
CA GLU A 89 9.79 -3.69 11.94
C GLU A 89 9.57 -4.97 12.78
N THR A 90 8.75 -4.88 13.84
CA THR A 90 8.38 -6.00 14.72
C THR A 90 7.52 -7.07 14.02
N GLU A 91 6.89 -6.74 12.90
CA GLU A 91 6.11 -7.68 12.08
C GLU A 91 6.98 -8.46 11.08
N ILE A 92 8.29 -8.13 11.00
CA ILE A 92 9.23 -8.68 10.04
C ILE A 92 10.24 -9.58 10.75
N SER A 93 10.55 -10.73 10.15
CA SER A 93 11.56 -11.61 10.73
C SER A 93 12.95 -10.93 10.74
N PRO A 94 13.75 -11.08 11.82
CA PRO A 94 15.03 -10.37 11.95
C PRO A 94 15.98 -10.58 10.76
N GLY A 95 16.05 -11.79 10.20
CA GLY A 95 16.91 -12.10 9.05
C GLY A 95 16.48 -11.42 7.75
N ILE A 96 15.18 -11.12 7.58
CA ILE A 96 14.71 -10.29 6.46
C ILE A 96 15.01 -8.82 6.75
N LEU A 97 14.70 -8.36 7.95
CA LEU A 97 14.89 -6.95 8.35
C LEU A 97 16.35 -6.51 8.23
N GLU A 98 17.30 -7.34 8.67
CA GLU A 98 18.73 -7.08 8.53
C GLU A 98 19.14 -6.86 7.08
N LYS A 99 18.56 -7.64 6.15
CA LYS A 99 18.81 -7.48 4.72
C LYS A 99 18.10 -6.23 4.18
N LEU A 100 16.97 -5.82 4.73
CA LEU A 100 16.22 -4.65 4.23
C LEU A 100 16.88 -3.30 4.56
N LYS A 101 17.78 -3.27 5.55
CA LYS A 101 18.69 -2.13 5.78
C LYS A 101 19.61 -1.91 4.58
#